data_AF-A0A7Y5M020-F1
#
_entry.id   AF-A0A7Y5M020-F1
#
_cell.length_a   1.000
_cell.length_b   1.000
_cell.length_c   1.000
_cell.angle_alpha   90.00
_cell.angle_beta   90.00
_cell.angle_gamma   90.00
#
_symmetry.space_group_name_H-M   'P 1'
#
loop_
_entity.id
_entity.type
_entity.pdbx_description
1 polymer ?
#
loop_
_entity_poly.entity_id
_entity_poly.type
_entity_poly.pdbx_seq_one_letter_code
_entity_poly.pdbx_strand_id
1 'polypeptide(L)'
;MDEGVWKAAGREPRYLVEDPRFRRWFLVLGIAGPILGAVVLPHLMQPTCRGGNRTAAVATLRNLASVQAQMRTAGRVDLDGDGLPEYGTFGEMTGAAGVRTDAEGRSRGAAISPPLLSPALAWVDENGIVTKSGYAFRIFLPARGGGEAREGRAPREIRHSGGAG
;
A
#
# COMPACT_ATOMS: atom_id res chain seq x y z
N MET A 1 -37.61 -31.61 -66.92
CA MET A 1 -38.53 -30.45 -67.02
C MET A 1 -38.77 -30.01 -65.57
N ASP A 2 -38.17 -28.95 -65.04
CA ASP A 2 -37.75 -27.68 -65.64
C ASP A 2 -36.56 -27.08 -64.84
N GLU A 3 -35.48 -26.70 -65.52
CA GLU A 3 -34.23 -26.13 -64.97
C GLU A 3 -34.25 -24.59 -64.96
N GLY A 4 -35.35 -23.99 -64.49
CA GLY A 4 -35.72 -22.63 -64.92
C GLY A 4 -35.59 -21.45 -63.94
N VAL A 5 -35.20 -21.58 -62.66
CA VAL A 5 -35.37 -20.42 -61.72
C VAL A 5 -34.20 -20.15 -60.76
N TRP A 6 -33.11 -20.92 -60.76
CA TRP A 6 -31.97 -20.66 -59.85
C TRP A 6 -30.88 -19.69 -60.38
N LYS A 7 -31.14 -18.99 -61.50
CA LYS A 7 -30.21 -18.01 -62.10
C LYS A 7 -30.75 -16.56 -62.08
N ALA A 8 -31.01 -16.02 -60.89
CA ALA A 8 -31.08 -14.57 -60.68
C ALA A 8 -30.02 -14.16 -59.66
N ALA A 9 -28.90 -13.68 -60.20
CA ALA A 9 -27.66 -13.37 -59.53
C ALA A 9 -27.69 -12.08 -58.70
N GLY A 10 -26.92 -12.06 -57.61
CA GLY A 10 -25.91 -11.00 -57.41
C GLY A 10 -26.32 -9.69 -56.73
N ARG A 11 -27.03 -9.71 -55.59
CA ARG A 11 -27.11 -8.53 -54.71
C ARG A 11 -25.95 -8.51 -53.71
N GLU A 12 -24.83 -7.94 -54.14
CA GLU A 12 -23.81 -7.39 -53.23
C GLU A 12 -24.46 -6.31 -52.33
N PRO A 13 -24.21 -6.26 -51.01
CA PRO A 13 -24.74 -5.21 -50.13
C PRO A 13 -24.00 -3.89 -50.37
N ARG A 14 -24.35 -3.21 -51.47
CA ARG A 14 -23.73 -1.98 -51.94
C ARG A 14 -24.41 -0.74 -51.35
N TYR A 15 -24.60 -0.70 -50.02
CA TYR A 15 -25.39 0.36 -49.33
C TYR A 15 -24.67 1.08 -48.18
N LEU A 16 -23.34 1.05 -48.07
CA LEU A 16 -22.63 1.77 -46.99
C LEU A 16 -21.56 2.76 -47.44
N VAL A 17 -21.17 2.79 -48.73
CA VAL A 17 -20.04 3.62 -49.17
C VAL A 17 -20.46 4.87 -49.96
N GLU A 18 -21.64 4.88 -50.58
CA GLU A 18 -21.98 5.90 -51.58
C GLU A 18 -22.95 6.99 -51.11
N ASP A 19 -23.41 6.99 -49.85
CA ASP A 19 -24.26 8.10 -49.38
C ASP A 19 -23.40 9.32 -49.01
N PRO A 20 -23.46 10.44 -49.77
CA PRO A 20 -22.65 11.63 -49.51
C PRO A 20 -22.97 12.28 -48.16
N ARG A 21 -24.14 11.99 -47.58
CA ARG A 21 -24.51 12.44 -46.24
C ARG A 21 -23.73 11.68 -45.18
N PHE A 22 -23.54 10.36 -45.33
CA PHE A 22 -22.74 9.55 -44.43
C PHE A 22 -21.26 9.94 -44.46
N ARG A 23 -20.66 10.20 -45.63
CA ARG A 23 -19.26 10.67 -45.74
C ARG A 23 -19.00 11.99 -45.01
N ARG A 24 -19.97 12.91 -45.03
CA ARG A 24 -19.86 14.22 -44.38
C ARG A 24 -20.00 14.13 -42.85
N TRP A 25 -20.84 13.22 -42.36
CA TRP A 25 -20.95 12.94 -40.92
C TRP A 25 -19.77 12.14 -40.38
N PHE A 26 -19.24 11.16 -41.12
CA PHE A 26 -18.05 10.39 -40.74
C PHE A 26 -16.78 11.26 -40.64
N LEU A 27 -16.61 12.24 -41.54
CA LEU A 27 -15.47 13.17 -41.49
C LEU A 27 -15.51 14.09 -40.25
N VAL A 28 -16.70 14.57 -39.87
CA VAL A 28 -16.89 15.42 -38.68
C VAL A 28 -16.69 14.63 -37.39
N LEU A 29 -17.26 13.43 -37.28
CA LEU A 29 -17.08 12.56 -36.09
C LEU A 29 -15.62 12.09 -35.95
N GLY A 30 -14.94 11.77 -37.05
CA GLY A 30 -13.57 11.24 -37.05
C GLY A 30 -12.48 12.28 -36.77
N ILE A 31 -12.66 13.55 -37.17
CA ILE A 31 -11.66 14.61 -36.96
C ILE A 31 -11.92 15.40 -35.67
N ALA A 32 -13.17 15.75 -35.35
CA ALA A 32 -13.48 16.59 -34.18
C ALA A 32 -13.60 15.79 -32.87
N GLY A 33 -14.00 14.51 -32.93
CA GLY A 33 -14.17 13.64 -31.76
C GLY A 33 -12.90 13.41 -30.92
N PRO A 34 -11.76 13.04 -31.49
CA PRO A 34 -10.57 12.71 -30.70
C PRO A 34 -9.86 13.93 -30.09
N ILE A 35 -9.98 15.12 -30.70
CA ILE A 35 -9.31 16.35 -30.22
C ILE A 35 -9.93 16.84 -28.91
N LEU A 36 -11.26 16.80 -28.77
CA LEU A 36 -11.92 17.20 -27.52
C LEU A 36 -11.92 16.10 -26.45
N GLY A 37 -11.80 14.82 -26.80
CA GLY A 37 -11.73 13.72 -25.84
C GLY A 37 -10.41 13.64 -25.05
N ALA A 38 -9.30 14.04 -25.67
CA ALA A 38 -7.96 13.96 -25.06
C ALA A 38 -7.75 14.97 -23.90
N VAL A 39 -8.53 16.05 -23.85
CA VAL A 39 -8.40 17.10 -22.80
C VAL A 39 -9.14 16.74 -21.51
N VAL A 40 -10.10 15.80 -21.55
CA VAL A 40 -10.86 15.37 -20.36
C VAL A 40 -10.15 14.28 -19.55
N LEU A 41 -9.02 13.75 -20.02
CA LEU A 41 -8.29 12.71 -19.32
C LEU A 41 -7.00 13.21 -18.64
N PRO A 42 -7.11 14.00 -17.56
CA PRO A 42 -6.05 13.95 -16.55
C PRO A 42 -6.61 13.87 -15.13
N HIS A 43 -7.69 13.11 -14.87
CA HIS A 43 -8.21 13.01 -13.49
C HIS A 43 -8.57 11.60 -13.00
N LEU A 44 -8.32 10.53 -13.78
CA LEU A 44 -8.56 9.16 -13.31
C LEU A 44 -7.34 8.46 -12.70
N MET A 45 -6.21 9.15 -12.60
CA MET A 45 -5.05 8.69 -11.84
C MET A 45 -4.56 9.81 -10.93
N GLN A 46 -5.45 10.30 -10.07
CA GLN A 46 -4.97 10.83 -8.82
C GLN A 46 -4.62 9.61 -7.95
N PRO A 47 -3.35 9.36 -7.59
CA PRO A 47 -3.07 8.48 -6.46
C PRO A 47 -3.91 9.00 -5.29
N THR A 48 -4.37 8.12 -4.40
CA THR A 48 -5.30 8.34 -3.28
C THR A 48 -4.89 9.40 -2.23
N CYS A 49 -4.08 10.37 -2.61
CA CYS A 49 -3.50 11.47 -1.86
C CYS A 49 -4.46 12.65 -1.65
N ARG A 50 -5.74 12.45 -1.34
CA ARG A 50 -6.56 13.54 -0.76
C ARG A 50 -7.78 13.04 0.01
N GLY A 51 -7.54 12.27 1.06
CA GLY A 51 -8.61 11.78 1.94
C GLY A 51 -8.09 11.08 3.19
N GLY A 52 -7.00 11.58 3.79
CA GLY A 52 -6.47 11.01 5.03
C GLY A 52 -7.51 11.09 6.15
N ASN A 53 -7.76 9.98 6.84
CA ASN A 53 -8.69 9.97 7.98
C ASN A 53 -7.98 10.44 9.25
N ARG A 54 -8.07 11.75 9.56
CA ARG A 54 -7.46 12.36 10.75
C ARG A 54 -7.89 11.67 12.04
N THR A 55 -9.17 11.27 12.16
CA THR A 55 -9.68 10.58 13.33
C THR A 55 -8.98 9.23 13.52
N ALA A 56 -8.77 8.47 12.44
CA ALA A 56 -8.01 7.23 12.47
C ALA A 56 -6.53 7.45 12.81
N ALA A 57 -5.92 8.55 12.34
CA ALA A 57 -4.55 8.90 12.68
C ALA A 57 -4.39 9.24 14.16
N VAL A 58 -5.28 10.07 14.72
CA VAL A 58 -5.29 10.40 16.15
C VAL A 58 -5.52 9.15 17.00
N ALA A 59 -6.44 8.26 16.59
CA ALA A 59 -6.64 6.99 17.26
C ALA A 59 -5.39 6.11 17.23
N THR A 60 -4.68 6.08 16.10
CA THR A 60 -3.41 5.34 15.95
C THR A 60 -2.33 5.91 16.87
N LEU A 61 -2.18 7.23 16.96
CA LEU A 61 -1.22 7.88 17.86
C LEU A 61 -1.54 7.63 19.34
N ARG A 62 -2.82 7.68 19.73
CA ARG A 62 -3.25 7.36 21.10
C ARG A 62 -2.97 5.91 21.45
N ASN A 63 -3.25 4.99 20.52
CA ASN A 63 -2.92 3.58 20.69
C ASN A 63 -1.41 3.39 20.83
N LEU A 64 -0.61 4.05 19.99
CA LEU A 64 0.84 4.00 20.05
C LEU A 64 1.37 4.47 21.41
N ALA A 65 0.86 5.59 21.93
CA ALA A 65 1.24 6.08 23.25
C ALA A 65 0.92 5.07 24.38
N SER A 66 -0.26 4.43 24.32
CA SER A 66 -0.65 3.40 25.28
C SER A 66 0.27 2.17 25.21
N VAL A 67 0.56 1.69 24.00
CA VAL A 67 1.44 0.53 23.79
C VAL A 67 2.87 0.82 24.25
N GLN A 68 3.38 2.03 23.99
CA GLN A 68 4.71 2.44 24.46
C GLN A 68 4.79 2.47 25.99
N ALA A 69 3.73 2.88 26.68
CA ALA A 69 3.66 2.80 28.13
C ALA A 69 3.67 1.34 28.62
N GLN A 70 2.90 0.46 27.98
CA GLN A 70 2.89 -0.98 28.30
C GLN A 70 4.27 -1.61 28.09
N MET A 71 4.95 -1.24 27.00
CA MET A 71 6.31 -1.71 26.69
C MET A 71 7.29 -1.33 27.81
N ARG A 72 7.22 -0.08 28.29
CA ARG A 72 8.04 0.38 29.41
C ARG A 72 7.68 -0.34 30.72
N THR A 73 6.40 -0.50 31.03
CA THR A 73 6.01 -1.25 32.24
C THR A 73 6.48 -2.70 32.20
N ALA A 74 6.52 -3.31 31.02
CA ALA A 74 6.98 -4.69 30.86
C ALA A 74 8.51 -4.86 30.97
N GLY A 75 9.29 -3.77 30.93
CA GLY A 75 10.75 -3.79 31.09
C GLY A 75 11.47 -4.69 30.10
N ARG A 76 10.95 -4.81 28.87
CA ARG A 76 11.48 -5.75 27.88
C ARG A 76 12.73 -5.25 27.15
N VAL A 77 12.95 -3.94 27.14
CA VAL A 77 14.10 -3.28 26.51
C VAL A 77 14.84 -2.50 27.58
N ASP A 78 16.14 -2.79 27.69
CA ASP A 78 17.13 -2.12 28.52
C ASP A 78 18.47 -2.27 27.77
N LEU A 79 18.83 -1.29 26.94
CA LEU A 79 19.98 -1.38 26.02
C LEU A 79 21.26 -0.82 26.66
N ASP A 80 21.13 0.10 27.60
CA ASP A 80 22.27 0.68 28.33
C ASP A 80 22.54 0.00 29.68
N GLY A 81 21.65 -0.88 30.14
CA GLY A 81 21.84 -1.69 31.34
C GLY A 81 21.68 -0.90 32.63
N ASP A 82 21.00 0.26 32.58
CA ASP A 82 20.76 1.10 33.75
C ASP A 82 19.54 0.63 34.58
N GLY A 83 18.82 -0.38 34.09
CA GLY A 83 17.65 -0.95 34.73
C GLY A 83 16.38 -0.11 34.57
N LEU A 84 16.42 0.97 33.78
CA LEU A 84 15.25 1.76 33.40
C LEU A 84 14.65 1.21 32.10
N PRO A 85 13.32 1.07 32.04
CA PRO A 85 12.71 0.50 30.87
C PRO A 85 12.64 1.49 29.71
N GLU A 86 12.99 1.01 28.52
CA GLU A 86 13.04 1.80 27.29
C GLU A 86 11.81 1.60 26.38
N TYR A 87 11.71 2.47 25.37
CA TYR A 87 10.67 2.44 24.35
C TYR A 87 10.99 1.49 23.19
N GLY A 88 9.94 0.98 22.54
CA GLY A 88 10.04 0.02 21.44
C GLY A 88 9.85 0.63 20.05
N THR A 89 10.33 -0.10 19.05
CA THR A 89 10.09 0.11 17.60
C THR A 89 8.80 -0.59 17.15
N PHE A 90 8.31 -0.31 15.93
CA PHE A 90 7.05 -0.91 15.44
C PHE A 90 7.14 -2.43 15.36
N GLY A 91 8.25 -2.96 14.88
CA GLY A 91 8.54 -4.38 14.70
C GLY A 91 8.59 -5.12 16.03
N GLU A 92 9.16 -4.50 17.07
CA GLU A 92 9.17 -5.06 18.42
C GLU A 92 7.76 -5.16 18.99
N MET A 93 6.99 -4.07 18.90
CA MET A 93 5.63 -4.01 19.46
C MET A 93 4.62 -4.89 18.69
N THR A 94 4.84 -5.10 17.40
CA THR A 94 4.02 -6.00 16.57
C THR A 94 4.49 -7.46 16.62
N GLY A 95 5.64 -7.72 17.25
CA GLY A 95 6.28 -9.05 17.26
C GLY A 95 6.86 -9.47 15.90
N ALA A 96 6.88 -8.57 14.90
CA ALA A 96 7.50 -8.83 13.61
C ALA A 96 9.03 -8.88 13.68
N ALA A 97 9.60 -8.24 14.70
CA ALA A 97 11.02 -8.31 15.05
C ALA A 97 11.21 -8.73 16.51
N GLY A 98 12.35 -9.35 16.79
CA GLY A 98 12.80 -9.61 18.14
C GLY A 98 13.08 -8.32 18.90
N VAL A 99 12.94 -8.35 20.22
CA VAL A 99 13.31 -7.20 21.06
C VAL A 99 14.81 -6.92 20.94
N ARG A 100 15.22 -5.66 20.91
CA ARG A 100 16.63 -5.26 20.94
C ARG A 100 17.25 -5.62 22.29
N THR A 101 18.44 -6.19 22.25
CA THR A 101 19.13 -6.71 23.45
C THR A 101 20.59 -6.31 23.55
N ASP A 102 21.10 -5.51 22.61
CA ASP A 102 22.50 -5.08 22.60
C ASP A 102 22.62 -3.57 22.39
N ALA A 103 23.74 -3.01 22.84
CA ALA A 103 24.03 -1.57 22.73
C ALA A 103 24.14 -1.08 21.28
N GLU A 104 24.25 -1.99 20.31
CA GLU A 104 24.18 -1.70 18.88
C GLU A 104 22.73 -1.58 18.36
N GLY A 105 21.73 -1.82 19.21
CA GLY A 105 20.32 -1.69 18.89
C GLY A 105 19.81 -2.76 17.93
N ARG A 106 20.41 -3.95 17.90
CA ARG A 106 19.98 -5.04 17.00
C ARG A 106 18.86 -5.87 17.63
N SER A 107 17.82 -6.11 16.84
CA SER A 107 16.63 -6.92 17.18
C SER A 107 16.92 -8.44 17.24
N ARG A 108 17.74 -8.87 18.20
CA ARG A 108 18.18 -10.28 18.36
C ARG A 108 17.44 -11.06 19.44
N GLY A 109 16.68 -10.39 20.30
CA GLY A 109 15.90 -11.00 21.37
C GLY A 109 14.68 -11.77 20.87
N ALA A 110 13.91 -12.30 21.83
CA ALA A 110 12.63 -12.93 21.53
C ALA A 110 11.61 -11.89 21.04
N ALA A 111 10.75 -12.29 20.11
CA ALA A 111 9.61 -11.48 19.72
C ALA A 111 8.59 -11.38 20.87
N ILE A 112 7.90 -10.25 20.98
CA ILE A 112 6.87 -10.05 21.99
C ILE A 112 5.64 -10.89 21.64
N SER A 113 5.25 -11.77 22.56
CA SER A 113 4.05 -12.60 22.46
C SER A 113 3.27 -12.56 23.78
N PRO A 114 1.99 -12.15 23.79
CA PRO A 114 1.22 -11.69 22.63
C PRO A 114 1.69 -10.32 22.10
N PRO A 115 1.53 -10.03 20.79
CA PRO A 115 1.84 -8.70 20.23
C PRO A 115 1.03 -7.59 20.89
N LEU A 116 1.67 -6.45 21.15
CA LEU A 116 1.02 -5.28 21.74
C LEU A 116 0.38 -4.37 20.68
N LEU A 117 0.90 -4.41 19.46
CA LEU A 117 0.45 -3.59 18.33
C LEU A 117 -0.07 -4.47 17.20
N SER A 118 -1.07 -3.98 16.47
CA SER A 118 -1.64 -4.68 15.32
C SER A 118 -0.59 -4.95 14.23
N PRO A 119 -0.57 -6.15 13.62
CA PRO A 119 0.30 -6.48 12.49
C PRO A 119 0.19 -5.53 11.29
N ALA A 120 -0.92 -4.76 11.17
CA ALA A 120 -1.06 -3.75 10.14
C ALA A 120 0.01 -2.64 10.22
N LEU A 121 0.66 -2.48 11.38
CA LEU A 121 1.76 -1.53 11.58
C LEU A 121 3.15 -2.19 11.51
N ALA A 122 3.23 -3.49 11.18
CA ALA A 122 4.50 -4.22 11.05
C ALA A 122 5.23 -3.92 9.73
N TRP A 123 4.51 -3.39 8.74
CA TRP A 123 5.05 -3.06 7.42
C TRP A 123 5.78 -1.73 7.45
N VAL A 124 7.00 -1.77 8.00
CA VAL A 124 7.91 -0.63 8.08
C VAL A 124 8.78 -0.60 6.83
N ASP A 125 8.83 0.53 6.15
CA ASP A 125 9.68 0.71 4.98
C ASP A 125 11.17 0.84 5.34
N GLU A 126 12.02 1.03 4.33
CA GLU A 126 13.48 1.16 4.51
C GLU A 126 13.88 2.44 5.28
N ASN A 127 12.95 3.40 5.42
CA ASN A 127 13.15 4.65 6.13
C ASN A 127 12.57 4.65 7.56
N GLY A 128 12.05 3.51 8.04
CA GLY A 128 11.40 3.45 9.36
C GLY A 128 10.01 4.05 9.39
N ILE A 129 9.34 4.13 8.24
CA ILE A 129 8.03 4.75 8.10
C ILE A 129 6.97 3.67 7.87
N VAL A 130 5.86 3.81 8.59
CA VAL A 130 4.66 2.99 8.41
C VAL A 130 3.55 3.85 7.86
N THR A 131 2.88 3.41 6.79
CA THR A 131 1.73 4.14 6.22
C THR A 131 0.42 3.46 6.58
N LYS A 132 -0.52 4.20 7.18
CA LYS A 132 -1.86 3.72 7.50
C LYS A 132 -2.90 4.83 7.37
N SER A 133 -4.03 4.53 6.73
CA SER A 133 -5.16 5.46 6.57
C SER A 133 -4.80 6.82 5.94
N GLY A 134 -3.82 6.82 5.02
CA GLY A 134 -3.33 8.03 4.34
C GLY A 134 -2.37 8.89 5.16
N TYR A 135 -1.88 8.39 6.30
CA TYR A 135 -0.86 9.05 7.14
C TYR A 135 0.39 8.17 7.24
N ALA A 136 1.53 8.84 7.36
CA ALA A 136 2.82 8.23 7.65
C ALA A 136 3.15 8.40 9.14
N PHE A 137 3.61 7.32 9.77
CA PHE A 137 4.01 7.27 11.17
C PHE A 137 5.47 6.84 11.27
N ARG A 138 6.19 7.46 12.20
CA ARG A 138 7.58 7.14 12.50
C ARG A 138 7.81 7.29 13.99
N ILE A 139 8.62 6.40 14.55
CA ILE A 139 9.09 6.48 15.93
C ILE A 139 10.55 6.94 15.87
N PHE A 140 10.87 7.95 16.66
CA PHE A 140 12.24 8.41 16.83
C PHE A 140 12.72 7.95 18.20
N LEU A 141 13.63 6.98 18.21
CA LEU A 141 14.30 6.54 19.43
C LEU A 141 15.75 7.03 19.39
N PRO A 142 16.33 7.49 20.51
CA PRO A 142 17.75 7.79 20.57
C PRO A 142 18.55 6.50 20.39
N ALA A 143 19.63 6.58 19.63
CA ALA A 143 20.65 5.55 19.54
C ALA A 143 21.94 6.01 20.24
N ARG A 144 22.77 5.05 20.61
CA ARG A 144 24.10 5.31 21.15
C ARG A 144 24.89 6.21 20.19
N GLY A 145 25.42 7.33 20.69
CA GLY A 145 26.14 8.32 19.89
C GLY A 145 25.28 9.48 19.35
N GLY A 146 24.01 9.62 19.78
CA GLY A 146 23.15 10.77 19.46
C GLY A 146 22.42 10.68 18.12
N GLY A 147 22.52 9.55 17.42
CA GLY A 147 21.72 9.25 16.24
C GLY A 147 20.31 8.77 16.58
N GLU A 148 19.51 8.49 15.55
CA GLU A 148 18.23 7.81 15.67
C GLU A 148 18.39 6.30 15.52
N ALA A 149 17.69 5.50 16.33
CA ALA A 149 17.59 4.07 16.08
C ALA A 149 16.77 3.87 14.81
N ARG A 150 17.42 3.37 13.75
CA ARG A 150 16.75 3.13 12.47
C ARG A 150 16.12 1.77 12.45
N GLU A 151 14.80 1.77 12.41
CA GLU A 151 14.02 0.61 12.02
C GLU A 151 14.01 0.55 10.48
N GLY A 152 14.63 -0.47 9.87
CA GLY A 152 14.80 -0.53 8.42
C GLY A 152 15.00 -1.94 7.88
N ARG A 153 13.95 -2.42 7.22
CA ARG A 153 13.73 -3.72 6.54
C ARG A 153 13.65 -4.96 7.45
N ALA A 154 12.43 -5.46 7.64
CA ALA A 154 12.19 -6.89 7.79
C ALA A 154 11.84 -7.49 6.41
N PRO A 155 12.79 -8.08 5.66
CA PRO A 155 12.43 -9.05 4.65
C PRO A 155 12.41 -10.41 5.34
N ARG A 156 11.35 -10.70 6.09
CA ARG A 156 11.02 -12.10 6.36
C ARG A 156 9.72 -12.40 5.65
N GLU A 157 9.91 -13.03 4.49
CA GLU A 157 8.98 -14.01 3.94
C GLU A 157 8.14 -14.58 5.09
N ILE A 158 6.88 -14.17 5.14
CA ILE A 158 5.90 -14.86 5.98
C ILE A 158 5.82 -16.24 5.36
N ARG A 159 6.66 -17.18 5.82
CA ARG A 159 6.42 -18.60 5.58
C ARG A 159 5.11 -18.86 6.28
N HIS A 160 4.02 -18.75 5.51
CA HIS A 160 2.78 -19.40 5.83
C HIS A 160 3.16 -20.85 6.13
N SER A 161 3.14 -21.22 7.40
CA SER A 161 3.14 -22.62 7.78
C SER A 161 1.83 -23.19 7.24
N GLY A 162 1.86 -23.64 6.00
CA GLY A 162 0.89 -24.60 5.49
C GLY A 162 0.95 -25.77 6.45
N GLY A 163 -0.11 -25.95 7.23
CA GLY A 163 -0.32 -27.14 8.01
C GLY A 163 -0.39 -28.32 7.04
N ALA A 164 0.69 -29.08 6.96
CA ALA A 164 0.63 -30.49 6.62
C ALA A 164 0.41 -31.23 7.93
N GLY A 165 -0.74 -31.90 8.03
CA GLY A 165 -1.20 -32.70 9.14
C GLY A 165 -2.60 -33.19 8.85
#